data_AF-A0A2H0VH71-F1
#
_entry.id   AF-A0A2H0VH71-F1
#
_cell.length_a   1.000
_cell.length_b   1.000
_cell.length_c   1.000
_cell.angle_alpha   90.00
_cell.angle_beta   90.00
_cell.angle_gamma   90.00
#
_symmetry.space_group_name_H-M   'P 1'
#
loop_
_entity.id
_entity.type
_entity.pdbx_description
1 polymer ?
#
loop_
_entity_poly.entity_id
_entity_poly.type
_entity_poly.pdbx_seq_one_letter_code
_entity_poly.pdbx_strand_id
1 'polypeptide(L)' 'MKKTDVKKLAKKTTADLKKDLLSSQSELRQLRSDLAMGKVKNADKAKEVRKKIARIMTFMNQQKEISKNG' A
#
# COMPACT_ATOMS: atom_id res chain seq x y z
N MET A 1 -8.85 -2.31 -8.42
CA MET A 1 -8.19 -0.98 -8.38
C MET A 1 -8.08 -0.43 -9.80
N LYS A 2 -8.55 0.80 -10.04
CA LYS A 2 -8.60 1.42 -11.38
C LYS A 2 -7.21 1.99 -11.73
N LYS A 3 -6.82 1.95 -13.02
CA LYS A 3 -5.50 2.40 -13.55
C LYS A 3 -5.12 3.84 -13.15
N THR A 4 -6.08 4.65 -12.73
CA THR A 4 -5.92 6.04 -12.25
C THR A 4 -5.17 6.16 -10.92
N ASP A 5 -5.23 5.15 -10.04
CA ASP A 5 -4.60 5.24 -8.72
C ASP A 5 -3.07 5.12 -8.80
N VAL A 6 -2.58 4.42 -9.82
CA VAL A 6 -1.15 4.24 -10.12
C VAL A 6 -0.50 5.58 -10.51
N LYS A 7 -1.18 6.39 -11.32
CA LYS A 7 -0.70 7.73 -11.70
C LYS A 7 -0.72 8.73 -10.54
N LYS A 8 -1.64 8.57 -9.58
CA LYS A 8 -1.70 9.40 -8.38
C LYS A 8 -0.54 9.10 -7.42
N LEU A 9 -0.12 7.84 -7.30
CA LEU A 9 1.04 7.46 -6.49
C LEU A 9 2.35 8.03 -7.06
N ALA A 10 2.48 8.12 -8.40
CA ALA A 10 3.65 8.72 -9.04
C ALA A 10 3.81 10.23 -8.77
N LYS A 11 2.71 10.96 -8.56
CA LYS A 11 2.72 12.40 -8.23
C LYS A 11 2.90 12.71 -6.75
N LYS A 12 2.79 11.71 -5.88
CA LYS A 12 2.92 11.88 -4.43
C LYS A 12 4.39 11.94 -4.04
N THR A 13 4.69 12.73 -3.01
CA THR A 13 6.02 12.80 -2.44
C THR A 13 6.37 11.49 -1.72
N THR A 14 7.66 11.22 -1.52
CA THR A 14 8.13 10.07 -0.74
C THR A 14 7.56 10.07 0.69
N ALA A 15 7.30 11.24 1.27
CA ALA A 15 6.65 11.38 2.58
C ALA A 15 5.19 10.91 2.56
N ASP A 16 4.42 11.29 1.55
CA ASP A 16 3.03 10.87 1.39
C ASP A 16 2.92 9.35 1.14
N LEU A 17 3.85 8.79 0.35
CA LEU A 17 3.93 7.35 0.12
C LEU A 17 4.22 6.57 1.41
N LYS A 18 5.11 7.08 2.28
CA LYS A 18 5.35 6.51 3.60
C LYS A 18 4.11 6.57 4.49
N LYS A 19 3.37 7.68 4.48
CA LYS A 19 2.14 7.83 5.24
C LYS A 19 1.07 6.85 4.78
N ASP A 20 0.88 6.71 3.46
CA ASP A 20 -0.03 5.73 2.87
C ASP A 20 0.38 4.27 3.19
N LEU A 21 1.69 4.00 3.24
CA LEU A 21 2.24 2.69 3.62
C LEU A 21 1.91 2.34 5.07
N LEU A 22 2.14 3.27 6.00
CA LEU A 22 1.85 3.10 7.43
C LEU A 22 0.35 2.89 7.67
N SER A 23 -0.49 3.70 7.03
CA SER A 23 -1.94 3.55 7.08
C SER A 23 -2.39 2.18 6.57
N SER A 24 -1.87 1.73 5.42
CA SER A 24 -2.22 0.43 4.84
C SER A 24 -1.70 -0.75 5.68
N GLN A 25 -0.56 -0.61 6.36
CA GLN A 25 -0.06 -1.62 7.31
C GLN A 25 -0.93 -1.73 8.55
N SER A 26 -1.40 -0.59 9.09
CA SER A 26 -2.33 -0.56 10.22
C SER A 26 -3.65 -1.24 9.85
N GLU A 27 -4.20 -0.90 8.68
CA GLU A 27 -5.41 -1.52 8.14
C GLU A 27 -5.22 -3.04 7.95
N LEU A 28 -4.06 -3.48 7.47
CA LEU A 28 -3.74 -4.90 7.35
C LEU A 28 -3.67 -5.60 8.71
N ARG A 29 -3.09 -4.95 9.74
CA ARG A 29 -3.06 -5.50 11.09
C ARG A 29 -4.46 -5.67 11.64
N GLN A 30 -5.30 -4.64 11.52
CA GLN A 30 -6.70 -4.70 11.96
C GLN A 30 -7.45 -5.84 11.26
N LEU A 31 -7.34 -5.92 9.93
CA LEU A 31 -7.96 -6.99 9.14
C LEU A 31 -7.45 -8.38 9.54
N ARG A 32 -6.16 -8.54 9.85
CA ARG A 32 -5.62 -9.84 10.32
C ARG A 32 -6.18 -10.21 11.68
N SER A 33 -6.27 -9.25 12.61
CA SER A 33 -6.86 -9.48 13.93
C SER A 33 -8.34 -9.84 13.82
N ASP A 34 -9.08 -9.12 12.99
CA ASP A 34 -10.51 -9.34 12.75
C ASP A 34 -10.79 -10.68 12.06
N LEU A 35 -9.94 -11.08 11.11
CA LEU A 35 -9.98 -12.40 10.48
C LEU A 35 -9.67 -13.52 11.48
N ALA A 36 -8.66 -13.32 12.35
CA ALA A 36 -8.31 -14.29 13.38
C ALA A 36 -9.42 -14.46 14.42
N MET A 37 -10.12 -13.37 14.76
CA MET A 37 -11.30 -13.41 15.64
C MET A 37 -12.57 -13.93 14.93
N GLY A 38 -12.52 -14.24 13.63
CA GLY A 38 -13.68 -14.66 12.86
C GLY A 38 -14.77 -13.60 12.68
N LYS A 39 -14.49 -12.33 13.04
CA LYS A 39 -15.45 -11.22 12.99
C LYS A 39 -15.77 -10.77 11.57
N VAL A 40 -14.87 -11.03 10.62
CA VAL A 40 -14.99 -10.54 9.25
C VAL A 40 -14.61 -11.64 8.27
N LYS A 41 -15.44 -11.92 7.26
CA LYS A 41 -15.18 -12.96 6.23
C LYS A 41 -14.40 -12.43 5.02
N ASN A 42 -14.04 -11.15 5.02
CA ASN A 42 -13.50 -10.46 3.85
C ASN A 42 -11.97 -10.64 3.72
N ALA A 43 -11.51 -11.89 3.62
CA ALA A 43 -10.11 -12.23 3.37
C ALA A 43 -9.57 -11.59 2.08
N ASP A 44 -10.46 -11.32 1.11
CA ASP A 44 -10.13 -10.62 -0.13
C ASP A 44 -9.65 -9.19 0.11
N LYS A 45 -10.23 -8.46 1.07
CA LYS A 45 -9.75 -7.10 1.42
C LYS A 45 -8.32 -7.15 1.95
N ALA A 46 -7.98 -8.13 2.80
CA ALA A 46 -6.61 -8.30 3.27
C ALA A 46 -5.63 -8.64 2.12
N LYS A 47 -6.08 -9.36 1.09
CA LYS A 47 -5.30 -9.62 -0.12
C LYS A 47 -5.10 -8.34 -0.95
N GLU A 48 -6.13 -7.50 -1.08
CA GLU A 48 -6.03 -6.22 -1.77
C GLU A 48 -5.10 -5.23 -1.06
N VAL A 49 -5.22 -5.11 0.27
CA VAL A 49 -4.35 -4.25 1.08
C VAL A 49 -2.88 -4.70 0.97
N ARG A 50 -2.60 -6.01 0.97
CA ARG A 50 -1.24 -6.52 0.70
C ARG A 50 -0.71 -6.12 -0.67
N LYS A 51 -1.54 -6.21 -1.72
CA LYS A 51 -1.15 -5.76 -3.08
C LYS A 51 -0.92 -4.26 -3.13
N LYS A 52 -1.69 -3.46 -2.38
CA LYS A 52 -1.52 -2.01 -2.28
C LYS A 52 -0.18 -1.66 -1.62
N ILE A 53 0.16 -2.31 -0.50
CA ILE A 53 1.46 -2.16 0.18
C ILE A 53 2.62 -2.47 -0.76
N ALA A 54 2.57 -3.62 -1.44
CA ALA A 54 3.63 -4.03 -2.36
C ALA A 54 3.84 -3.00 -3.48
N ARG A 55 2.75 -2.48 -4.06
CA ARG A 55 2.82 -1.44 -5.10
C ARG A 55 3.41 -0.13 -4.60
N ILE A 56 3.04 0.32 -3.39
CA ILE A 56 3.61 1.53 -2.78
C ILE A 56 5.12 1.36 -2.61
N MET A 57 5.57 0.20 -2.09
CA MET A 57 6.99 -0.10 -1.94
C MET A 57 7.72 -0.12 -3.29
N THR A 58 7.13 -0.73 -4.32
CA THR A 58 7.71 -0.71 -5.67
C THR A 58 7.87 0.71 -6.21
N PHE A 59 6.84 1.55 -6.06
CA PHE A 59 6.91 2.96 -6.48
C PHE A 59 7.97 3.76 -5.71
N MET A 60 8.08 3.55 -4.40
CA MET A 60 9.11 4.20 -3.59
C MET A 60 10.51 3.79 -4.05
N ASN A 61 10.74 2.51 -4.36
CA ASN A 61 12.01 2.06 -4.91
C ASN A 61 12.28 2.66 -6.29
N GLN A 62 11.30 2.68 -7.19
CA GLN A 62 11.45 3.31 -8.52
C GLN A 62 11.82 4.79 -8.42
N GLN A 63 11.17 5.55 -7.54
CA GLN A 63 11.51 6.96 -7.29
C GLN A 63 12.94 7.11 -6.74
N LYS A 64 13.36 6.22 -5.85
CA LYS A 64 14.71 6.20 -5.30
C LYS A 64 15.77 5.91 -6.36
N GLU A 65 15.51 4.97 -7.27
CA GLU A 65 16.40 4.65 -8.39
C GLU A 65 16.50 5.80 -9.39
N ILE A 66 15.37 6.44 -9.74
CA ILE A 66 15.36 7.65 -10.60
C ILE A 66 16.19 8.77 -9.98
N SER A 67 16.04 9.01 -8.67
CA SER A 67 16.81 10.03 -7.93
C SER A 67 18.29 9.68 -7.76
N LYS A 68 18.70 8.42 -7.95
CA LYS A 68 20.10 7.97 -7.84
C LYS A 68 20.86 8.05 -9.16
N ASN A 69 20.14 7.99 -10.28
CA ASN A 69 20.70 7.96 -11.63
C ASN A 69 20.69 9.34 -12.34
N GLY A 70 20.28 10.40 -11.65
CA GLY A 70 20.38 11.79 -12.11
C GLY A 70 21.32 12.59 -11.23
#